data_AF-A0A959FW04-F1
#
_entry.id   AF-A0A959FW04-F1
#
_cell.length_a   1.000
_cell.length_b   1.000
_cell.length_c   1.000
_cell.angle_alpha   90.00
_cell.angle_beta   90.00
_cell.angle_gamma   90.00
#
_symmetry.space_group_name_H-M   'P 1'
#
loop_
_entity.id
_entity.type
_entity.pdbx_description
1 polymer ?
#
loop_
_entity_poly.entity_id
_entity_poly.type
_entity_poly.pdbx_seq_one_letter_code
_entity_poly.pdbx_strand_id
1 'polypeptide(L)' 'MQTQPIRTLSLSFDVRLYARQIPQWRGAFIEMCGLDSDLFHNHNGEAELHYRYPLIQYRMYKGKASILAINE' A
#
# COMPACT_ATOMS: atom_id res chain seq x y z
N MET A 1 -25.10 -1.75 -18.19
CA MET A 1 -24.34 -2.27 -17.03
C MET A 1 -24.28 -1.17 -16.00
N GLN A 2 -24.66 -1.43 -14.76
CA GLN A 2 -24.64 -0.44 -13.68
C GLN A 2 -23.23 -0.47 -13.05
N THR A 3 -22.53 0.66 -13.00
CA THR A 3 -21.20 0.75 -12.38
C THR A 3 -21.34 1.10 -10.91
N GLN A 4 -20.66 0.36 -10.04
CA GLN A 4 -20.58 0.67 -8.62
C GLN A 4 -19.38 1.60 -8.36
N PRO A 5 -19.53 2.65 -7.53
CA PRO A 5 -18.42 3.53 -7.19
C PRO A 5 -17.41 2.79 -6.31
N ILE A 6 -16.12 2.99 -6.59
CA ILE A 6 -15.02 2.44 -5.79
C ILE A 6 -14.70 3.44 -4.68
N ARG A 7 -14.69 2.98 -3.43
CA ARG A 7 -14.28 3.82 -2.29
C ARG A 7 -12.76 3.85 -2.25
N THR A 8 -12.20 5.03 -2.03
CA THR A 8 -10.75 5.17 -1.91
C THR A 8 -10.38 6.10 -0.76
N LEU A 9 -9.30 5.79 -0.08
CA LEU A 9 -8.63 6.66 0.88
C LEU A 9 -7.24 6.99 0.35
N SER A 10 -6.93 8.27 0.19
CA SER A 10 -5.60 8.72 -0.21
C SER A 10 -4.92 9.46 0.94
N LEU A 11 -3.75 8.96 1.32
CA LEU A 11 -2.87 9.58 2.29
C LEU A 11 -1.70 10.22 1.54
N SER A 12 -1.34 11.44 1.91
CA SER A 12 -0.16 12.14 1.41
C SER A 12 0.66 12.64 2.58
N PHE A 13 1.96 12.39 2.54
CA PHE A 13 2.87 12.74 3.62
C PHE A 13 3.78 13.87 3.15
N ASP A 14 4.19 14.76 4.05
CA ASP A 14 5.20 15.77 3.75
C ASP A 14 6.61 15.21 3.79
N VAL A 15 6.82 14.13 3.04
CA VAL A 15 8.07 13.39 2.93
C VAL A 15 8.41 13.28 1.46
N ARG A 16 9.55 13.82 1.04
CA ARG A 16 10.02 13.64 -0.33
C ARG A 16 10.34 12.17 -0.58
N LEU A 17 9.85 11.63 -1.69
CA LEU A 17 10.06 10.24 -2.07
C LEU A 17 10.51 10.17 -3.53
N TYR A 18 11.59 9.45 -3.79
CA TYR A 18 12.02 9.09 -5.14
C TYR A 18 11.45 7.72 -5.55
N ALA A 19 11.25 7.47 -6.84
CA ALA A 19 10.68 6.20 -7.31
C ALA A 19 11.45 4.97 -6.83
N ARG A 20 12.79 5.03 -6.79
CA ARG A 20 13.65 3.95 -6.25
C ARG A 20 13.41 3.66 -4.76
N GLN A 21 12.81 4.60 -4.04
CA GLN A 21 12.56 4.51 -2.59
C GLN A 21 11.20 3.91 -2.23
N ILE A 22 10.34 3.62 -3.22
CA ILE A 22 9.02 3.02 -2.97
C ILE A 22 9.12 1.68 -2.21
N PRO A 23 10.09 0.78 -2.50
CA PRO A 23 10.25 -0.44 -1.71
C PRO A 23 10.57 -0.17 -0.23
N GLN A 24 11.41 0.83 0.06
CA GLN A 24 11.76 1.24 1.43
C GLN A 24 10.58 1.89 2.13
N TRP A 25 9.83 2.73 1.42
CA TRP A 25 8.58 3.31 1.91
C TRP A 25 7.58 2.21 2.30
N ARG A 26 7.38 1.21 1.45
CA ARG A 26 6.59 0.03 1.78
C ARG A 26 7.14 -0.70 3.01
N GLY A 27 8.46 -0.93 3.06
CA GLY A 27 9.12 -1.61 4.18
C GLY A 27 8.84 -0.96 5.53
N ALA A 28 8.85 0.37 5.60
CA ALA A 28 8.60 1.11 6.83
C ALA A 28 7.20 0.86 7.43
N PHE A 29 6.15 0.73 6.60
CA PHE A 29 4.81 0.39 7.09
C PHE A 29 4.68 -1.07 7.47
N ILE A 30 5.34 -1.98 6.74
CA ILE A 30 5.35 -3.40 7.10
C ILE A 30 6.00 -3.59 8.48
N GLU A 31 7.10 -2.90 8.74
CA GLU A 31 7.77 -2.90 10.05
C GLU A 31 6.88 -2.28 11.13
N MET A 32 6.22 -1.14 10.84
CA MET A 32 5.35 -0.45 11.80
C MET A 32 4.08 -1.26 12.14
N CYS A 33 3.41 -1.84 11.14
CA CYS A 33 2.12 -2.51 11.30
C CYS A 33 2.25 -3.99 11.70
N GLY A 34 3.46 -4.54 11.68
CA GLY A 34 3.72 -5.95 11.94
C GLY A 34 3.38 -6.87 10.76
N LEU A 35 3.92 -8.09 10.82
CA LEU A 35 3.71 -9.14 9.82
C LEU A 35 2.38 -9.87 9.95
N ASP A 36 1.52 -9.47 10.89
CA ASP A 36 0.21 -10.11 11.10
C ASP A 36 -0.89 -9.50 10.20
N SER A 37 -0.69 -8.27 9.71
CA SER A 37 -1.67 -7.58 8.87
C SER A 37 -1.41 -7.76 7.38
N ASP A 38 -1.96 -8.85 6.81
CA ASP A 38 -1.84 -9.23 5.40
C ASP A 38 -2.16 -8.10 4.39
N LEU A 39 -3.01 -7.14 4.77
CA LEU A 39 -3.34 -5.95 3.99
C LEU A 39 -2.12 -5.09 3.64
N PHE A 40 -1.13 -4.97 4.54
CA PHE A 40 0.04 -4.10 4.35
C PHE A 40 1.24 -4.80 3.71
N HIS A 41 1.36 -6.12 3.89
CA HIS A 41 2.51 -6.90 3.42
C HIS A 41 2.18 -7.99 2.40
N ASN A 42 0.90 -8.20 2.07
CA ASN A 42 0.37 -9.07 1.01
C ASN A 42 0.87 -10.53 1.02
N HIS A 43 1.24 -11.07 2.18
CA HIS A 43 1.54 -12.50 2.36
C HIS A 43 0.66 -13.04 3.49
N ASN A 44 0.20 -14.28 3.39
CA ASN A 44 -0.21 -15.06 4.56
C ASN A 44 1.05 -15.76 5.09
N GLY A 45 1.14 -16.01 6.40
CA GLY A 45 2.34 -16.55 7.04
C GLY A 45 3.01 -17.70 6.27
N GLU A 46 4.34 -17.65 6.25
CA GLU A 46 5.26 -18.69 5.77
C GLU A 46 4.83 -19.46 4.49
N ALA A 47 5.07 -18.82 3.34
CA ALA A 47 5.38 -19.42 2.03
C ALA A 47 4.32 -19.40 0.92
N GLU A 48 3.08 -18.95 1.16
CA GLU A 48 2.11 -18.79 0.07
C GLU A 48 2.06 -17.35 -0.47
N LEU A 49 2.31 -17.19 -1.77
CA LEU A 49 2.14 -15.92 -2.46
C LEU A 49 0.64 -15.61 -2.56
N HIS A 50 0.21 -14.49 -1.97
CA HIS A 50 -1.17 -14.05 -2.05
C HIS A 50 -1.44 -13.40 -3.42
N TYR A 51 -2.01 -14.16 -4.35
CA TYR A 51 -2.40 -13.70 -5.69
C TYR A 51 -3.70 -12.88 -5.65
N ARG A 52 -3.64 -11.72 -4.98
CA ARG A 52 -4.73 -10.74 -4.95
C ARG A 52 -4.24 -9.37 -5.40
N TYR A 53 -5.17 -8.55 -5.86
CA TYR A 53 -4.87 -7.16 -6.14
C TYR A 53 -4.55 -6.42 -4.83
N PRO A 54 -3.40 -5.71 -4.72
CA PRO A 54 -3.04 -4.99 -3.50
C PRO A 54 -3.99 -3.81 -3.30
N LEU A 55 -4.84 -3.91 -2.27
CA LEU A 55 -5.78 -2.86 -1.89
C LEU A 55 -5.07 -1.67 -1.26
N ILE A 56 -3.95 -1.90 -0.57
CA ILE A 56 -3.05 -0.88 -0.07
C ILE A 56 -1.86 -0.74 -1.03
N GLN A 57 -1.69 0.45 -1.58
CA GLN A 57 -0.66 0.75 -2.57
C GLN A 57 0.25 1.87 -2.09
N TYR A 58 1.53 1.54 -2.02
CA TYR A 58 2.61 2.46 -1.70
C TYR A 58 3.10 3.15 -2.97
N ARG A 59 3.05 4.49 -3.00
CA ARG A 59 3.35 5.24 -4.22
C ARG A 59 4.09 6.54 -3.94
N MET A 60 4.72 7.06 -4.98
CA MET A 60 5.13 8.45 -5.06
C MET A 60 4.03 9.25 -5.77
N TYR A 61 3.58 10.33 -5.16
CA TYR A 61 2.66 11.28 -5.78
C TYR A 61 3.23 12.69 -5.68
N LYS A 62 3.46 13.35 -6.83
CA LYS A 62 4.07 14.69 -6.93
C LYS A 62 5.39 14.81 -6.14
N GLY A 63 6.23 13.79 -6.21
CA GLY A 63 7.53 13.76 -5.51
C GLY A 63 7.45 13.54 -3.99
N LYS A 64 6.25 13.22 -3.47
CA LYS A 64 6.02 12.94 -2.05
C LYS A 64 5.55 11.51 -1.83
N ALA A 65 5.80 10.99 -0.64
CA ALA A 65 5.30 9.70 -0.21
C ALA A 65 3.77 9.72 -0.08
N SER A 66 3.12 8.67 -0.55
CA SER A 66 1.67 8.54 -0.53
C SER A 66 1.24 7.08 -0.39
N ILE A 67 0.06 6.89 0.17
CA ILE A 67 -0.65 5.60 0.19
C ILE A 67 -2.02 5.80 -0.46
N LEU A 68 -2.43 4.83 -1.26
CA LEU A 68 -3.80 4.69 -1.74
C LEU A 68 -4.37 3.39 -1.18
N ALA A 69 -5.51 3.49 -0.50
CA ALA A 69 -6.31 2.35 -0.11
C ALA A 69 -7.58 2.28 -0.97
N ILE A 70 -7.97 1.08 -1.35
CA ILE A 70 -9.12 0.81 -2.22
C ILE A 70 -10.09 -0.08 -1.45
N ASN A 71 -11.30 0.43 -1.22
CA ASN A 71 -12.36 -0.19 -0.42
C ASN A 71 -11.97 -0.51 1.04
N GLU A 72 -11.03 0.24 1.61
CA GLU A 72 -10.61 0.21 3.02
C GLU A 72 -10.69 1.61 3.64
#